data_AF-Q3BSX0-F1
#
_entry.id   AF-Q3BSX0-F1
#
_cell.length_a   1.000
_cell.length_b   1.000
_cell.length_c   1.000
_cell.angle_alpha   90.00
_cell.angle_beta   90.00
_cell.angle_gamma   90.00
#
_symmetry.space_group_name_H-M   'P 1'
#
loop_
_entity.id
_entity.type
_entity.pdbx_description
1 polymer ?
#
loop_
_entity_poly.entity_id
_entity_poly.type
_entity_poly.pdbx_seq_one_letter_code
_entity_poly.pdbx_strand_id
1 'polypeptide(L)'
;MAEITSQQMAGKLLAAGFERSGPAASALSDPIADTPMVVTLDQLRPYDHDPRKKRNPAYEEIKASIRERGLDAAPAITRRPGEDHYIIRNGGNTRLAILRELWSETKDEQFFRISCLFRPWPSRGEVVMLTGHLAENELRGGLTFIERALGVEKAREFYEQESGAALSQSELARRLAADGFPVQQSHISRMNDAVRYLLPAIPAVLYGGLGRHQVERLSVMRKACMFAWERYAKGRTLVQDFDEFFQEVLSQFDVQADEFSAQRVQDELIGQMAELLGVDYDVLALDMTESESRQRALVSDPTPSSTPPALPEPGVIARPPANASPPTTGPAPTAQPASPASPTSTRESDADANEAGTASPTADDHLLQKHIVSPAPTTERLQSIQRMVADQLGDALPPDFSANVLQSIPVQAGGLYPISDVWYIDASLDTPERLRIHVAQFAREIADEARLDECIDDRPDGIGFACRAYAQDPGPLGRAVLALLACLSGQQPADVRLDNGQFVIDLSALLHGQGDATRRLSDTALVKLFRLLRLARRLLDLDAGAADAGT
;
A
#
# COMPACT_ATOMS: atom_id res chain seq x y z
N MET A 1 17.91 72.71 -8.92
CA MET A 1 16.89 71.95 -8.16
C MET A 1 16.95 72.43 -6.73
N ALA A 2 15.89 73.08 -6.23
CA ALA A 2 15.87 73.58 -4.86
C ALA A 2 15.43 72.44 -3.92
N GLU A 3 16.24 72.15 -2.90
CA GLU A 3 15.97 71.11 -1.91
C GLU A 3 14.76 71.49 -1.05
N ILE A 4 13.71 70.68 -1.15
CA ILE A 4 12.49 70.82 -0.36
C ILE A 4 12.80 70.36 1.06
N THR A 5 12.67 71.26 2.03
CA THR A 5 12.98 70.99 3.44
C THR A 5 11.90 70.10 4.08
N SER A 6 12.26 69.32 5.10
CA SER A 6 11.36 68.36 5.78
C SER A 6 10.06 69.00 6.30
N GLN A 7 10.10 70.26 6.74
CA GLN A 7 8.90 71.02 7.13
C GLN A 7 7.98 71.37 5.94
N GLN A 8 8.53 71.58 4.74
CA GLN A 8 7.74 71.80 3.53
C GLN A 8 7.08 70.51 3.03
N MET A 9 7.68 69.34 3.28
CA MET A 9 7.02 68.04 3.05
C MET A 9 5.90 67.78 4.06
N ALA A 10 6.13 68.08 5.35
CA ALA A 10 5.11 67.95 6.39
C ALA A 10 3.90 68.86 6.13
N GLY A 11 4.14 70.10 5.70
CA GLY A 11 3.07 71.04 5.31
C GLY A 11 2.26 70.59 4.09
N LYS A 12 2.89 69.90 3.14
CA LYS A 12 2.19 69.33 1.97
C LYS A 12 1.36 68.08 2.30
N LEU A 13 1.76 67.30 3.30
CA LEU A 13 1.02 66.11 3.75
C LEU A 13 -0.20 66.47 4.62
N LEU A 14 -0.19 67.62 5.29
CA LEU A 14 -1.30 68.12 6.13
C LEU A 14 -2.30 69.01 5.38
N ALA A 15 -2.05 69.31 4.09
CA ALA A 15 -3.01 70.03 3.27
C ALA A 15 -4.23 69.15 2.99
N ALA A 16 -5.36 69.49 3.62
CA ALA A 16 -6.66 68.89 3.33
C ALA A 16 -7.06 69.20 1.88
N GLY A 17 -6.76 68.28 0.96
CA GLY A 17 -6.97 68.50 -0.47
C GLY A 17 -6.52 67.35 -1.35
N PHE A 18 -6.92 66.12 -1.01
CA PHE A 18 -7.01 65.03 -2.00
C PHE A 18 -8.49 64.70 -2.22
N GLU A 19 -9.22 65.61 -2.85
CA GLU A 19 -10.48 65.22 -3.49
C GLU A 19 -10.14 64.44 -4.76
N ARG A 20 -10.55 63.16 -4.80
CA ARG A 20 -10.38 62.31 -5.97
C ARG A 20 -11.32 62.80 -7.09
N SER A 21 -10.77 63.47 -8.09
CA SER A 21 -11.45 63.72 -9.38
C SER A 21 -11.40 62.48 -10.26
N GLY A 22 -12.10 61.43 -9.87
CA GLY A 22 -12.34 60.22 -10.65
C GLY A 22 -13.69 59.62 -10.28
N PRO A 23 -14.30 58.77 -11.11
CA PRO A 23 -15.53 58.07 -10.71
C PRO A 23 -15.27 57.38 -9.37
N ALA A 24 -16.17 57.56 -8.41
CA ALA A 24 -16.08 56.87 -7.14
C ALA A 24 -15.96 55.37 -7.43
N ALA A 25 -14.80 54.78 -7.14
CA ALA A 25 -14.65 53.34 -7.25
C ALA A 25 -15.67 52.71 -6.31
N SER A 26 -16.69 52.05 -6.87
CA SER A 26 -17.78 51.45 -6.10
C SER A 26 -17.30 50.39 -5.09
N ALA A 27 -16.06 49.91 -5.24
CA ALA A 27 -15.40 49.03 -4.31
C ALA A 27 -13.90 49.38 -4.19
N LEU A 28 -13.36 49.26 -2.96
CA LEU A 28 -11.92 49.16 -2.74
C LEU A 28 -11.40 47.92 -3.48
N SER A 29 -10.22 48.04 -4.08
CA SER A 29 -9.52 46.90 -4.68
C SER A 29 -9.30 45.83 -3.61
N ASP A 30 -9.45 44.55 -4.00
CA ASP A 30 -9.17 43.46 -3.07
C ASP A 30 -7.74 43.51 -2.54
N PRO A 31 -7.52 43.08 -1.29
CA PRO A 31 -6.16 42.91 -0.78
C PRO A 31 -5.36 41.95 -1.65
N ILE A 32 -4.08 42.25 -1.86
CA ILE A 32 -3.15 41.40 -2.63
C ILE A 32 -2.45 40.34 -1.77
N ALA A 33 -2.72 40.33 -0.47
CA ALA A 33 -2.16 39.41 0.52
C ALA A 33 -3.22 38.98 1.54
N ASP A 34 -2.93 37.92 2.28
CA ASP A 34 -3.80 37.41 3.34
C ASP A 34 -4.16 38.53 4.33
N THR A 35 -5.44 38.88 4.42
CA THR A 35 -5.91 40.06 5.16
C THR A 35 -7.12 39.71 6.02
N PRO A 36 -7.03 39.83 7.35
CA PRO A 36 -8.18 39.71 8.23
C PRO A 36 -9.18 40.84 7.94
N MET A 37 -10.46 40.51 7.76
CA MET A 37 -11.53 41.50 7.55
C MET A 37 -12.85 41.01 8.13
N VAL A 38 -13.73 41.94 8.45
CA VAL A 38 -15.10 41.64 8.88
C VAL A 38 -16.01 41.83 7.67
N VAL A 39 -16.72 40.77 7.32
CA VAL A 39 -17.70 40.76 6.21
C VAL A 39 -19.09 40.49 6.76
N THR A 40 -20.11 40.94 6.04
CA THR A 40 -21.49 40.62 6.41
C THR A 40 -21.92 39.30 5.78
N LEU A 41 -22.90 38.65 6.41
CA LEU A 41 -23.51 37.43 5.91
C LEU A 41 -24.09 37.58 4.48
N ASP A 42 -24.56 38.77 4.12
CA ASP A 42 -25.09 39.08 2.79
C ASP A 42 -24.01 39.08 1.71
N GLN A 43 -22.78 39.48 2.08
CA GLN A 43 -21.61 39.49 1.20
C GLN A 43 -21.04 38.09 0.98
N LEU A 44 -21.42 37.09 1.79
CA LEU A 44 -20.91 35.73 1.70
C LEU A 44 -21.82 34.79 0.91
N ARG A 45 -21.19 33.95 0.08
CA ARG A 45 -21.82 32.86 -0.67
C ARG A 45 -21.07 31.55 -0.44
N PRO A 46 -21.78 30.40 -0.43
CA PRO A 46 -21.12 29.10 -0.45
C PRO A 46 -20.40 28.91 -1.78
N TYR A 47 -19.40 28.04 -1.81
CA TYR A 47 -18.78 27.65 -3.07
C TYR A 47 -19.74 26.81 -3.92
N ASP A 48 -19.95 27.20 -5.18
CA ASP A 48 -20.97 26.60 -6.08
C ASP A 48 -20.67 25.13 -6.43
N HIS A 49 -19.40 24.73 -6.41
CA HIS A 49 -18.95 23.39 -6.77
C HIS A 49 -18.52 22.57 -5.55
N ASP A 50 -19.19 22.77 -4.41
CA ASP A 50 -18.98 21.90 -3.25
C ASP A 50 -19.26 20.44 -3.64
N PRO A 51 -18.26 19.53 -3.53
CA PRO A 51 -18.44 18.13 -3.86
C PRO A 51 -19.51 17.45 -3.00
N ARG A 52 -19.74 17.98 -1.78
CA ARG A 52 -20.71 17.43 -0.84
C ARG A 52 -22.11 17.93 -1.15
N LYS A 53 -23.01 17.02 -1.51
CA LYS A 53 -24.43 17.33 -1.75
C LYS A 53 -25.29 17.01 -0.53
N LYS A 54 -24.90 16.03 0.29
CA LYS A 54 -25.65 15.67 1.51
C LYS A 54 -25.36 16.60 2.68
N ARG A 55 -26.41 16.89 3.46
CA ARG A 55 -26.27 17.65 4.73
C ARG A 55 -25.32 16.91 5.67
N ASN A 56 -24.47 17.67 6.35
CA ASN A 56 -23.52 17.12 7.32
C ASN A 56 -24.28 16.46 8.49
N PRO A 57 -24.00 15.20 8.88
CA PRO A 57 -24.68 14.57 10.02
C PRO A 57 -24.44 15.34 11.33
N ALA A 58 -23.27 15.93 11.50
CA ALA A 58 -22.93 16.74 12.68
C ALA A 58 -23.52 18.17 12.64
N TYR A 59 -24.49 18.46 11.76
CA TYR A 59 -25.00 19.82 11.56
C TYR A 59 -25.56 20.42 12.86
N GLU A 60 -26.43 19.69 13.56
CA GLU A 60 -27.08 20.19 14.77
C GLU A 60 -26.09 20.39 15.92
N GLU A 61 -25.09 19.51 16.05
CA GLU A 61 -24.00 19.65 17.02
C GLU A 61 -23.16 20.90 16.74
N ILE A 62 -22.80 21.12 15.46
CA ILE A 62 -22.07 22.32 15.05
C ILE A 62 -22.93 23.57 15.28
N LYS A 63 -24.24 23.52 15.04
CA LYS A 63 -25.18 24.63 15.28
C LYS A 63 -25.27 24.97 16.77
N ALA A 64 -25.42 23.99 17.63
CA ALA A 64 -25.38 24.17 19.09
C ALA A 64 -24.05 24.79 19.53
N SER A 65 -22.92 24.25 19.05
CA SER A 65 -21.60 24.79 19.39
C SER A 65 -21.42 26.25 18.93
N ILE A 66 -21.84 26.62 17.72
CA ILE A 66 -21.73 27.99 17.21
C ILE A 66 -22.65 28.92 18.00
N ARG A 67 -23.83 28.45 18.40
CA ARG A 67 -24.77 29.23 19.22
C ARG A 67 -24.20 29.57 20.59
N GLU A 68 -23.48 28.65 21.23
CA GLU A 68 -22.93 28.85 22.58
C GLU A 68 -21.59 29.60 22.60
N ARG A 69 -20.67 29.21 21.70
CA ARG A 69 -19.27 29.69 21.73
C ARG A 69 -18.94 30.70 20.63
N GLY A 70 -19.85 30.90 19.68
CA GLY A 70 -19.57 31.67 18.47
C GLY A 70 -18.68 30.90 17.50
N LEU A 71 -18.11 31.60 16.53
CA LEU A 71 -17.24 31.02 15.51
C LEU A 71 -15.78 31.00 16.01
N ASP A 72 -15.29 29.84 16.47
CA ASP A 72 -13.93 29.70 17.05
C ASP A 72 -12.79 30.05 16.07
N ALA A 73 -12.98 29.76 14.77
CA ALA A 73 -11.97 29.96 13.74
C ALA A 73 -12.53 30.80 12.59
N ALA A 74 -11.82 31.88 12.26
CA ALA A 74 -12.16 32.75 11.13
C ALA A 74 -12.09 31.97 9.81
N PRO A 75 -13.17 31.87 9.03
CA PRO A 75 -13.18 31.14 7.78
C PRO A 75 -12.34 31.89 6.75
N ALA A 76 -11.60 31.14 5.94
CA ALA A 76 -10.90 31.70 4.81
C ALA A 76 -11.91 32.01 3.70
N ILE A 77 -11.85 33.21 3.15
CA ILE A 77 -12.72 33.67 2.06
C ILE A 77 -11.87 34.15 0.89
N THR A 78 -12.43 34.08 -0.31
CA THR A 78 -11.81 34.62 -1.52
C THR A 78 -12.89 35.25 -2.39
N ARG A 79 -12.50 35.96 -3.45
CA ARG A 79 -13.44 36.60 -4.39
C ARG A 79 -13.02 36.32 -5.81
N ARG A 80 -13.93 35.79 -6.62
CA ARG A 80 -13.71 35.60 -8.06
C ARG A 80 -13.49 36.96 -8.73
N PRO A 81 -12.55 37.07 -9.69
CA PRO A 81 -12.35 38.32 -10.41
C PRO A 81 -13.63 38.78 -11.10
N GLY A 82 -14.11 39.98 -10.75
CA GLY A 82 -15.32 40.57 -11.31
C GLY A 82 -16.63 40.23 -10.59
N GLU A 83 -16.60 39.42 -9.53
CA GLU A 83 -17.77 39.18 -8.68
C GLU A 83 -17.82 40.13 -7.47
N ASP A 84 -19.04 40.48 -7.04
CA ASP A 84 -19.25 41.38 -5.89
C ASP A 84 -19.19 40.65 -4.53
N HIS A 85 -19.40 39.33 -4.52
CA HIS A 85 -19.55 38.53 -3.31
C HIS A 85 -18.28 37.75 -2.97
N TYR A 86 -18.06 37.51 -1.69
CA TYR A 86 -17.01 36.63 -1.20
C TYR A 86 -17.52 35.19 -1.13
N ILE A 87 -16.67 34.25 -1.52
CA ILE A 87 -16.93 32.81 -1.41
C ILE A 87 -16.06 32.20 -0.33
N ILE A 88 -16.57 31.16 0.32
CA ILE A 88 -15.79 30.36 1.27
C ILE A 88 -14.68 29.64 0.50
N ARG A 89 -13.44 29.73 1.00
CA ARG A 89 -12.27 29.10 0.38
C ARG A 89 -12.17 27.62 0.72
N ASN A 90 -12.19 27.28 2.01
CA ASN A 90 -12.05 25.93 2.53
C ASN A 90 -13.01 25.74 3.72
N GLY A 91 -13.63 24.56 3.87
CA GLY A 91 -14.15 24.09 5.16
C GLY A 91 -15.23 24.91 5.86
N GLY A 92 -16.03 25.70 5.14
CA GLY A 92 -16.94 26.69 5.74
C GLY A 92 -18.38 26.70 5.24
N ASN A 93 -18.75 25.94 4.20
CA ASN A 93 -20.11 25.98 3.64
C ASN A 93 -21.19 25.58 4.66
N THR A 94 -20.96 24.50 5.41
CA THR A 94 -21.87 24.08 6.49
C THR A 94 -21.98 25.16 7.58
N ARG A 95 -20.85 25.76 7.99
CA ARG A 95 -20.83 26.83 8.98
C ARG A 95 -21.58 28.07 8.48
N LEU A 96 -21.42 28.44 7.22
CA LEU A 96 -22.14 29.54 6.58
C LEU A 96 -23.65 29.28 6.57
N ALA A 97 -24.09 28.06 6.25
CA ALA A 97 -25.49 27.68 6.31
C ALA A 97 -26.06 27.81 7.74
N ILE A 98 -25.30 27.35 8.73
CA ILE A 98 -25.67 27.47 10.16
C ILE A 98 -25.78 28.93 10.58
N LEU A 99 -24.83 29.79 10.18
CA LEU A 99 -24.85 31.21 10.50
C LEU A 99 -26.08 31.91 9.91
N ARG A 100 -26.48 31.54 8.68
CA ARG A 100 -27.72 32.03 8.07
C ARG A 100 -28.95 31.62 8.88
N GLU A 101 -28.99 30.37 9.32
CA GLU A 101 -30.08 29.86 10.13
C GLU A 101 -30.16 30.56 11.49
N LEU A 102 -29.03 30.67 12.22
CA LEU A 102 -28.95 31.36 13.51
C LEU A 102 -29.30 32.86 13.40
N TRP A 103 -28.85 33.55 12.36
CA TRP A 103 -29.26 34.95 12.10
C TRP A 103 -30.76 35.06 11.83
N SER A 104 -31.34 34.08 11.12
CA SER A 104 -32.78 34.08 10.86
C SER A 104 -33.61 33.88 12.14
N GLU A 105 -33.14 33.03 13.06
CA GLU A 105 -33.77 32.73 14.36
C GLU A 105 -33.60 33.85 15.40
N THR A 106 -32.37 34.35 15.56
CA THR A 106 -31.99 35.20 16.71
C THR A 106 -31.91 36.68 16.38
N LYS A 107 -31.63 37.02 15.11
CA LYS A 107 -31.29 38.39 14.67
C LYS A 107 -30.15 39.04 15.47
N ASP A 108 -29.24 38.22 16.00
CA ASP A 108 -28.06 38.69 16.72
C ASP A 108 -26.93 39.09 15.76
N GLU A 109 -26.38 40.30 15.91
CA GLU A 109 -25.32 40.84 15.05
C GLU A 109 -24.07 39.96 15.00
N GLN A 110 -23.80 39.16 16.03
CA GLN A 110 -22.64 38.25 16.05
C GLN A 110 -22.69 37.18 14.95
N PHE A 111 -23.89 36.79 14.49
CA PHE A 111 -24.06 35.85 13.39
C PHE A 111 -24.19 36.55 12.02
N PHE A 112 -24.28 37.88 12.03
CA PHE A 112 -24.38 38.71 10.83
C PHE A 112 -23.03 39.29 10.39
N ARG A 113 -22.21 39.76 11.34
CA ARG A 113 -20.85 40.28 11.08
C ARG A 113 -19.82 39.22 11.45
N ILE A 114 -19.12 38.71 10.43
CA ILE A 114 -18.25 37.55 10.56
C ILE A 114 -16.81 37.97 10.31
N SER A 115 -15.93 37.67 11.27
CA SER A 115 -14.48 37.82 11.12
C SER A 115 -13.94 36.73 10.21
N CYS A 116 -13.38 37.11 9.06
CA CYS A 116 -12.88 36.22 8.02
C CYS A 116 -11.42 36.53 7.68
N LEU A 117 -10.72 35.55 7.12
CA LEU A 117 -9.40 35.75 6.52
C LEU A 117 -9.54 35.80 5.01
N PHE A 118 -9.39 36.97 4.41
CA PHE A 118 -9.38 37.10 2.96
C PHE A 118 -8.08 36.58 2.39
N ARG A 119 -8.17 35.72 1.38
CA ARG A 119 -7.05 35.26 0.58
C ARG A 119 -7.26 35.61 -0.90
N PRO A 120 -6.26 36.18 -1.58
CA PRO A 120 -6.36 36.51 -3.00
C PRO A 120 -6.73 35.30 -3.87
N TRP A 121 -7.47 35.57 -4.94
CA TRP A 121 -7.83 34.57 -5.95
C TRP A 121 -6.57 34.08 -6.67
N PRO A 122 -6.29 32.76 -6.70
CA PRO A 122 -5.13 32.24 -7.41
C PRO A 122 -5.37 32.28 -8.93
N SER A 123 -4.28 32.26 -9.71
CA SER A 123 -4.37 32.24 -11.18
C SER A 123 -5.18 31.06 -11.72
N ARG A 124 -5.05 29.89 -11.10
CA ARG A 124 -5.83 28.66 -11.36
C ARG A 124 -6.95 28.48 -10.35
N GLY A 125 -7.71 29.56 -10.17
CA GLY A 125 -8.74 29.71 -9.14
C GLY A 125 -9.63 28.51 -8.91
N GLU A 126 -10.41 28.14 -9.92
CA GLU A 126 -11.41 27.07 -9.81
C GLU A 126 -10.81 25.70 -9.48
N VAL A 127 -9.70 25.36 -10.13
CA VAL A 127 -8.98 24.11 -9.87
C VAL A 127 -8.52 24.05 -8.43
N VAL A 128 -7.79 25.07 -7.97
CA VAL A 128 -7.22 25.10 -6.61
C VAL A 128 -8.32 25.08 -5.54
N MET A 129 -9.43 25.77 -5.79
CA MET A 129 -10.59 25.76 -4.90
C MET A 129 -11.23 24.37 -4.82
N LEU A 130 -11.55 23.77 -5.96
CA LEU A 130 -12.20 22.47 -6.02
C LEU A 130 -11.32 21.36 -5.45
N THR A 131 -10.03 21.30 -5.81
CA THR A 131 -9.12 20.27 -5.29
C THR A 131 -8.88 20.44 -3.79
N GLY A 132 -8.84 21.68 -3.28
CA GLY A 132 -8.79 21.96 -1.85
C GLY A 132 -10.02 21.43 -1.10
N HIS A 133 -11.22 21.66 -1.63
CA HIS A 133 -12.46 21.11 -1.07
C HIS A 133 -12.52 19.58 -1.14
N LEU A 134 -12.07 18.98 -2.24
CA LEU A 134 -12.00 17.53 -2.38
C LEU A 134 -11.05 16.89 -1.37
N ALA A 135 -9.83 17.43 -1.24
CA ALA A 135 -8.83 16.94 -0.30
C ALA A 135 -9.29 17.09 1.16
N GLU A 136 -9.88 18.23 1.52
CA GLU A 136 -10.38 18.46 2.88
C GLU A 136 -11.53 17.52 3.24
N ASN A 137 -12.48 17.32 2.32
CA ASN A 137 -13.62 16.45 2.59
C ASN A 137 -13.21 14.97 2.63
N GLU A 138 -12.21 14.55 1.86
CA GLU A 138 -11.66 13.19 1.91
C GLU A 138 -10.94 12.93 3.24
N LEU A 139 -10.12 13.87 3.74
CA LEU A 139 -9.47 13.77 5.06
C LEU A 139 -10.46 13.63 6.22
N ARG A 140 -11.69 14.14 6.06
CA ARG A 140 -12.77 14.03 7.05
C ARG A 140 -13.71 12.85 6.81
N GLY A 141 -13.45 12.01 5.80
CA GLY A 141 -14.31 10.88 5.44
C GLY A 141 -15.73 11.29 5.02
N GLY A 142 -15.89 12.51 4.52
CA GLY A 142 -17.21 13.14 4.36
C GLY A 142 -17.87 12.98 2.99
N LEU A 143 -17.18 12.39 2.00
CA LEU A 143 -17.71 12.21 0.63
C LEU A 143 -18.08 10.75 0.39
N THR A 144 -19.25 10.55 -0.19
CA THR A 144 -19.61 9.27 -0.82
C THR A 144 -18.78 9.03 -2.08
N PHE A 145 -18.70 7.78 -2.53
CA PHE A 145 -17.99 7.42 -3.76
C PHE A 145 -18.46 8.27 -4.96
N ILE A 146 -19.77 8.50 -5.07
CA ILE A 146 -20.34 9.24 -6.18
C ILE A 146 -20.09 10.75 -6.10
N GLU A 147 -20.10 11.34 -4.91
CA GLU A 147 -19.75 12.74 -4.70
C GLU A 147 -18.28 12.99 -5.08
N ARG A 148 -17.39 12.06 -4.71
CA ARG A 148 -15.99 12.09 -5.15
C ARG A 148 -15.87 11.99 -6.67
N ALA A 149 -16.61 11.08 -7.30
CA ALA A 149 -16.59 10.88 -8.75
C ALA A 149 -17.03 12.14 -9.51
N LEU A 150 -18.12 12.78 -9.08
CA LEU A 150 -18.60 14.04 -9.66
C LEU A 150 -17.61 15.19 -9.45
N GLY A 151 -16.96 15.25 -8.30
CA GLY A 151 -15.90 16.23 -8.04
C GLY A 151 -14.69 16.06 -8.96
N VAL A 152 -14.26 14.82 -9.21
CA VAL A 152 -13.18 14.51 -10.16
C VAL A 152 -13.58 14.84 -11.60
N GLU A 153 -14.83 14.56 -11.98
CA GLU A 153 -15.35 14.96 -13.29
C GLU A 153 -15.35 16.48 -13.44
N LYS A 154 -15.80 17.22 -12.44
CA LYS A 154 -15.79 18.69 -12.47
C LYS A 154 -14.38 19.25 -12.53
N ALA A 155 -13.44 18.64 -11.82
CA ALA A 155 -12.02 19.02 -11.90
C ALA A 155 -11.47 18.80 -13.31
N ARG A 156 -11.83 17.69 -13.97
CA ARG A 156 -11.49 17.44 -15.38
C ARG A 156 -11.97 18.57 -16.27
N GLU A 157 -13.23 19.00 -16.14
CA GLU A 157 -13.77 20.12 -16.92
C GLU A 157 -12.96 21.40 -16.75
N PHE A 158 -12.56 21.74 -15.52
CA PHE A 158 -11.74 22.92 -15.28
C PHE A 158 -10.35 22.81 -15.89
N TYR A 159 -9.71 21.65 -15.80
CA TYR A 159 -8.41 21.43 -16.44
C TYR A 159 -8.51 21.46 -17.98
N GLU A 160 -9.60 20.97 -18.56
CA GLU A 160 -9.88 21.01 -19.99
C GLU A 160 -10.13 22.45 -20.46
N GLN A 161 -10.85 23.27 -19.67
CA GLN A 161 -11.03 24.70 -19.93
C GLN A 161 -9.71 25.48 -19.86
N GLU A 162 -8.83 25.18 -18.90
CA GLU A 162 -7.51 25.82 -18.79
C GLU A 162 -6.58 25.47 -19.95
N SER A 163 -6.61 24.21 -20.41
CA SER A 163 -5.72 23.72 -21.45
C SER A 163 -6.30 23.78 -22.87
N GLY A 164 -7.61 24.01 -23.02
CA GLY A 164 -8.32 24.04 -24.29
C GLY A 164 -8.39 22.68 -25.02
N ALA A 165 -8.07 21.58 -24.33
CA ALA A 165 -8.00 20.24 -24.91
C ALA A 165 -8.56 19.18 -23.96
N ALA A 166 -9.15 18.12 -24.51
CA ALA A 166 -9.62 16.98 -23.74
C ALA A 166 -8.46 16.25 -23.07
N LEU A 167 -8.65 15.80 -21.84
CA LEU A 167 -7.59 15.14 -21.06
C LEU A 167 -7.75 13.63 -21.07
N SER A 168 -6.61 12.94 -21.20
CA SER A 168 -6.57 11.51 -20.92
C SER A 168 -6.70 11.26 -19.41
N GLN A 169 -7.15 10.07 -19.03
CA GLN A 169 -7.31 9.72 -17.61
C GLN A 169 -5.96 9.74 -16.87
N SER A 170 -4.87 9.33 -17.51
CA SER A 170 -3.52 9.38 -16.93
C SER A 170 -3.05 10.82 -16.74
N GLU A 171 -3.41 11.73 -17.65
CA GLU A 171 -3.09 13.14 -17.51
C GLU A 171 -3.88 13.79 -16.38
N LEU A 172 -5.17 13.47 -16.27
CA LEU A 172 -6.02 13.93 -15.18
C LEU A 172 -5.46 13.47 -13.82
N ALA A 173 -5.06 12.21 -13.69
CA ALA A 173 -4.42 11.69 -12.48
C ALA A 173 -3.17 12.48 -12.10
N ARG A 174 -2.31 12.79 -13.08
CA ARG A 174 -1.08 13.56 -12.87
C ARG A 174 -1.36 14.98 -12.40
N ARG A 175 -2.34 15.67 -13.01
CA ARG A 175 -2.71 17.04 -12.63
C ARG A 175 -3.36 17.10 -11.24
N LEU A 176 -4.29 16.19 -10.96
CA LEU A 176 -4.92 16.09 -9.64
C LEU A 176 -3.88 15.85 -8.54
N ALA A 177 -2.91 14.95 -8.78
CA ALA A 177 -1.81 14.71 -7.83
C ALA A 177 -0.93 15.95 -7.62
N ALA A 178 -0.61 16.69 -8.69
CA ALA A 178 0.15 17.94 -8.60
C ALA A 178 -0.57 19.04 -7.81
N ASP A 179 -1.90 19.08 -7.87
CA ASP A 179 -2.74 20.03 -7.15
C ASP A 179 -3.21 19.53 -5.77
N GLY A 180 -2.58 18.46 -5.23
CA GLY A 180 -2.76 17.99 -3.86
C GLY A 180 -3.87 16.95 -3.65
N PHE A 181 -4.42 16.37 -4.72
CA PHE A 181 -5.46 15.35 -4.67
C PHE A 181 -5.06 14.10 -5.48
N PRO A 182 -4.17 13.24 -4.97
CA PRO A 182 -3.69 12.08 -5.73
C PRO A 182 -4.79 11.03 -5.94
N VAL A 183 -5.12 10.74 -7.20
CA VAL A 183 -6.06 9.68 -7.59
C VAL A 183 -5.47 8.84 -8.71
N GLN A 184 -5.48 7.52 -8.57
CA GLN A 184 -4.97 6.60 -9.59
C GLN A 184 -5.87 6.58 -10.84
N GLN A 185 -5.27 6.40 -12.03
CA GLN A 185 -6.01 6.34 -13.30
C GLN A 185 -7.07 5.24 -13.32
N SER A 186 -6.79 4.06 -12.76
CA SER A 186 -7.75 2.96 -12.69
C SER A 186 -9.00 3.34 -11.86
N HIS A 187 -8.83 4.18 -10.84
CA HIS A 187 -9.92 4.68 -10.01
C HIS A 187 -10.74 5.74 -10.74
N ILE A 188 -10.08 6.65 -11.47
CA ILE A 188 -10.75 7.64 -12.34
C ILE A 188 -11.64 6.94 -13.37
N SER A 189 -11.14 5.85 -13.97
CA SER A 189 -11.93 5.05 -14.92
C SER A 189 -13.22 4.50 -14.30
N ARG A 190 -13.11 3.89 -13.10
CA ARG A 190 -14.26 3.37 -12.35
C ARG A 190 -15.25 4.46 -11.92
N MET A 191 -14.74 5.63 -11.50
CA MET A 191 -15.56 6.79 -11.16
C MET A 191 -16.36 7.28 -12.38
N ASN A 192 -15.71 7.35 -13.55
CA ASN A 192 -16.37 7.73 -14.80
C ASN A 192 -17.46 6.72 -15.18
N ASP A 193 -17.16 5.42 -15.12
CA ASP A 193 -18.14 4.36 -15.37
C ASP A 193 -19.36 4.48 -14.42
N ALA A 194 -19.14 4.77 -13.14
CA ALA A 194 -20.22 4.95 -12.17
C ALA A 194 -21.09 6.19 -12.47
N VAL A 195 -20.46 7.33 -12.79
CA VAL A 195 -21.18 8.56 -13.15
C VAL A 195 -21.97 8.38 -14.45
N ARG A 196 -21.42 7.65 -15.42
CA ARG A 196 -22.04 7.46 -16.73
C ARG A 196 -23.17 6.44 -16.72
N TYR A 197 -23.00 5.31 -16.02
CA TYR A 197 -23.91 4.17 -16.16
C TYR A 197 -24.74 3.86 -14.92
N LEU A 198 -24.23 4.16 -13.72
CA LEU A 198 -24.92 3.82 -12.47
C LEU A 198 -25.71 5.01 -11.90
N LEU A 199 -25.14 6.21 -11.95
CA LEU A 199 -25.78 7.43 -11.44
C LEU A 199 -27.14 7.74 -12.07
N PRO A 200 -27.36 7.56 -13.39
CA PRO A 200 -28.68 7.77 -13.98
C PRO A 200 -29.74 6.77 -13.49
N ALA A 201 -29.33 5.56 -13.05
CA ALA A 201 -30.24 4.48 -12.69
C ALA A 201 -30.49 4.37 -11.18
N ILE A 202 -29.46 4.50 -10.34
CA ILE A 202 -29.54 4.32 -8.88
C ILE A 202 -28.97 5.51 -8.08
N PRO A 203 -29.48 6.74 -8.30
CA PRO A 203 -28.97 7.92 -7.62
C PRO A 203 -29.16 7.86 -6.10
N ALA A 204 -30.33 7.43 -5.59
CA ALA A 204 -30.60 7.41 -4.16
C ALA A 204 -29.67 6.45 -3.41
N VAL A 205 -29.38 5.27 -3.97
CA VAL A 205 -28.43 4.30 -3.39
C VAL A 205 -27.01 4.83 -3.41
N LEU A 206 -26.56 5.43 -4.52
CA LEU A 206 -25.20 5.96 -4.66
C LEU A 206 -24.94 7.12 -3.69
N TYR A 207 -25.84 8.11 -3.65
CA TYR A 207 -25.75 9.16 -2.63
C TYR A 207 -25.98 8.60 -1.24
N GLY A 208 -26.77 7.52 -1.10
CA GLY A 208 -26.98 6.71 0.09
C GLY A 208 -25.71 6.24 0.78
N GLY A 209 -24.59 6.18 0.05
CA GLY A 209 -23.30 5.73 0.57
C GLY A 209 -22.89 4.36 0.04
N LEU A 210 -23.43 3.93 -1.10
CA LEU A 210 -23.03 2.67 -1.74
C LEU A 210 -21.51 2.59 -1.86
N GLY A 211 -20.95 1.59 -1.18
CA GLY A 211 -19.50 1.43 -1.06
C GLY A 211 -18.82 1.11 -2.39
N ARG A 212 -17.53 1.44 -2.48
CA ARG A 212 -16.68 1.21 -3.65
C ARG A 212 -16.76 -0.22 -4.19
N HIS A 213 -16.69 -1.23 -3.32
CA HIS A 213 -16.75 -2.63 -3.74
C HIS A 213 -18.05 -3.00 -4.46
N GLN A 214 -19.18 -2.44 -4.02
CA GLN A 214 -20.47 -2.70 -4.67
C GLN A 214 -20.55 -2.00 -6.03
N VAL A 215 -20.04 -0.77 -6.13
CA VAL A 215 -19.94 -0.05 -7.41
C VAL A 215 -19.04 -0.79 -8.41
N GLU A 216 -17.91 -1.32 -7.95
CA GLU A 216 -17.01 -2.14 -8.76
C GLU A 216 -17.68 -3.43 -9.21
N ARG A 217 -18.38 -4.14 -8.31
CA ARG A 217 -19.15 -5.33 -8.64
C ARG A 217 -20.22 -5.05 -9.69
N LEU A 218 -20.98 -3.96 -9.56
CA LEU A 218 -21.97 -3.52 -10.54
C LEU A 218 -21.35 -3.22 -11.91
N SER A 219 -20.16 -2.60 -11.93
CA SER A 219 -19.45 -2.27 -13.17
C SER A 219 -18.97 -3.52 -13.91
N VAL A 220 -18.47 -4.52 -13.17
CA VAL A 220 -18.08 -5.84 -13.73
C VAL A 220 -19.31 -6.58 -14.24
N MET A 221 -20.37 -6.65 -13.43
CA MET A 221 -21.64 -7.29 -13.81
C MET A 221 -22.25 -6.65 -15.07
N ARG A 222 -22.24 -5.31 -15.18
CA ARG A 222 -22.67 -4.60 -16.39
C ARG A 222 -21.88 -5.06 -17.61
N LYS A 223 -20.55 -5.14 -17.52
CA LYS A 223 -19.71 -5.59 -18.64
C LYS A 223 -19.98 -7.04 -19.02
N ALA A 224 -20.13 -7.93 -18.04
CA ALA A 224 -20.51 -9.33 -18.29
C ALA A 224 -21.88 -9.44 -18.98
N CYS A 225 -22.88 -8.70 -18.49
CA CYS A 225 -24.22 -8.64 -19.08
C CYS A 225 -24.18 -8.08 -20.50
N MET A 226 -23.39 -7.03 -20.75
CA MET A 226 -23.20 -6.44 -22.08
C MET A 226 -22.62 -7.45 -23.08
N PHE A 227 -21.61 -8.24 -22.68
CA PHE A 227 -21.04 -9.27 -23.55
C PHE A 227 -22.02 -10.41 -23.85
N ALA A 228 -22.81 -10.83 -22.86
CA ALA A 228 -23.87 -11.82 -23.07
C ALA A 228 -24.94 -11.26 -24.02
N TRP A 229 -25.38 -10.02 -23.80
CA TRP A 229 -26.31 -9.33 -24.68
C TRP A 229 -25.81 -9.27 -26.12
N GLU A 230 -24.59 -8.81 -26.36
CA GLU A 230 -23.99 -8.75 -27.71
C GLU A 230 -23.88 -10.13 -28.38
N ARG A 231 -23.71 -11.20 -27.60
CA ARG A 231 -23.64 -12.57 -28.13
C ARG A 231 -25.00 -13.05 -28.62
N TYR A 232 -26.05 -12.84 -27.84
CA TYR A 232 -27.38 -13.42 -28.08
C TYR A 232 -28.35 -12.48 -28.83
N ALA A 233 -28.12 -11.17 -28.79
CA ALA A 233 -28.87 -10.17 -29.54
C ALA A 233 -28.49 -10.13 -31.03
N LYS A 234 -27.36 -10.73 -31.42
CA LYS A 234 -26.91 -10.75 -32.83
C LYS A 234 -27.98 -11.30 -33.76
N GLY A 235 -28.39 -10.49 -34.73
CA GLY A 235 -29.38 -10.86 -35.74
C GLY A 235 -30.84 -10.76 -35.28
N ARG A 236 -31.10 -10.19 -34.10
CA ARG A 236 -32.46 -9.94 -33.58
C ARG A 236 -32.78 -8.45 -33.58
N THR A 237 -34.05 -8.12 -33.82
CA THR A 237 -34.57 -6.76 -33.66
C THR A 237 -35.19 -6.68 -32.28
N LEU A 238 -34.48 -6.04 -31.35
CA LEU A 238 -34.94 -5.85 -29.98
C LEU A 238 -35.65 -4.49 -29.87
N VAL A 239 -36.56 -4.37 -28.89
CA VAL A 239 -37.37 -3.17 -28.66
C VAL A 239 -36.53 -2.03 -28.05
N GLN A 240 -35.51 -2.39 -27.26
CA GLN A 240 -34.61 -1.46 -26.57
C GLN A 240 -33.15 -1.87 -26.75
N ASP A 241 -32.25 -0.92 -26.55
CA ASP A 241 -30.81 -1.20 -26.51
C ASP A 241 -30.36 -1.72 -25.13
N PHE A 242 -29.09 -2.12 -25.03
CA PHE A 242 -28.54 -2.65 -23.78
C PHE A 242 -28.49 -1.60 -22.66
N ASP A 243 -28.19 -0.34 -22.99
CA ASP A 243 -28.02 0.70 -21.98
C ASP A 243 -29.38 1.08 -21.36
N GLU A 244 -30.44 1.17 -22.17
CA GLU A 244 -31.82 1.34 -21.73
C GLU A 244 -32.27 0.16 -20.86
N PHE A 245 -32.06 -1.07 -21.30
CA PHE A 245 -32.35 -2.29 -20.54
C PHE A 245 -31.65 -2.31 -19.18
N PHE A 246 -30.33 -2.09 -19.17
CA PHE A 246 -29.56 -2.15 -17.94
C PHE A 246 -30.02 -1.07 -16.95
N GLN A 247 -30.29 0.15 -17.42
CA GLN A 247 -30.76 1.23 -16.56
C GLN A 247 -32.17 0.96 -16.02
N GLU A 248 -33.09 0.44 -16.85
CA GLU A 248 -34.45 0.10 -16.45
C GLU A 248 -34.45 -0.94 -15.33
N VAL A 249 -33.72 -2.05 -15.51
CA VAL A 249 -33.59 -3.09 -14.48
C VAL A 249 -32.98 -2.52 -13.21
N LEU A 250 -31.87 -1.78 -13.34
CA LEU A 250 -31.14 -1.27 -12.18
C LEU A 250 -31.96 -0.22 -11.40
N SER A 251 -32.81 0.56 -12.07
CA SER A 251 -33.66 1.58 -11.44
C SER A 251 -34.67 1.02 -10.43
N GLN A 252 -35.06 -0.25 -10.57
CA GLN A 252 -35.94 -0.95 -9.64
C GLN A 252 -35.29 -1.13 -8.25
N PHE A 253 -33.96 -1.01 -8.19
CA PHE A 253 -33.16 -1.17 -6.98
C PHE A 253 -32.72 0.17 -6.38
N ASP A 254 -33.25 1.31 -6.82
CA ASP A 254 -32.95 2.64 -6.24
C ASP A 254 -33.68 2.89 -4.91
N VAL A 255 -33.52 1.95 -3.97
CA VAL A 255 -34.12 1.96 -2.62
C VAL A 255 -33.05 2.42 -1.61
N GLN A 256 -33.28 2.29 -0.30
CA GLN A 256 -32.27 2.61 0.71
C GLN A 256 -31.01 1.76 0.52
N ALA A 257 -29.83 2.37 0.70
CA ALA A 257 -28.55 1.72 0.44
C ALA A 257 -28.32 0.44 1.28
N ASP A 258 -28.90 0.36 2.48
CA ASP A 258 -28.77 -0.77 3.40
C ASP A 258 -29.53 -2.04 2.92
N GLU A 259 -30.51 -1.87 2.03
CA GLU A 259 -31.30 -2.96 1.45
C GLU A 259 -30.77 -3.41 0.09
N PHE A 260 -29.73 -2.75 -0.43
CA PHE A 260 -29.18 -3.01 -1.74
C PHE A 260 -28.49 -4.37 -1.80
N SER A 261 -28.97 -5.25 -2.69
CA SER A 261 -28.38 -6.57 -2.92
C SER A 261 -27.95 -6.75 -4.37
N ALA A 262 -26.62 -6.75 -4.58
CA ALA A 262 -26.04 -7.00 -5.90
C ALA A 262 -26.41 -8.39 -6.47
N GLN A 263 -26.73 -9.37 -5.62
CA GLN A 263 -27.18 -10.68 -6.08
C GLN A 263 -28.59 -10.61 -6.67
N ARG A 264 -29.51 -9.86 -6.04
CA ARG A 264 -30.85 -9.67 -6.60
C ARG A 264 -30.81 -8.91 -7.92
N VAL A 265 -29.94 -7.91 -8.03
CA VAL A 265 -29.70 -7.21 -9.30
C VAL A 265 -29.22 -8.18 -10.38
N GLN A 266 -28.30 -9.09 -10.03
CA GLN A 266 -27.80 -10.11 -10.95
C GLN A 266 -28.91 -11.04 -11.43
N ASP A 267 -29.71 -11.58 -10.50
CA ASP A 267 -30.80 -12.50 -10.82
C ASP A 267 -31.86 -11.82 -11.72
N GLU A 268 -32.20 -10.56 -11.44
CA GLU A 268 -33.16 -9.78 -12.22
C GLU A 268 -32.63 -9.44 -13.63
N LEU A 269 -31.34 -9.06 -13.74
CA LEU A 269 -30.69 -8.84 -15.03
C LEU A 269 -30.72 -10.12 -15.88
N ILE A 270 -30.41 -11.29 -15.30
CA ILE A 270 -30.44 -12.55 -16.03
C ILE A 270 -31.88 -12.92 -16.39
N GLY A 271 -32.83 -12.78 -15.47
CA GLY A 271 -34.24 -13.13 -15.69
C GLY A 271 -34.89 -12.32 -16.81
N GLN A 272 -34.77 -10.99 -16.78
CA GLN A 272 -35.34 -10.15 -17.82
C GLN A 272 -34.58 -10.29 -19.16
N MET A 273 -33.25 -10.49 -19.11
CA MET A 273 -32.48 -10.76 -20.32
C MET A 273 -32.86 -12.12 -20.94
N ALA A 274 -33.17 -13.13 -20.13
CA ALA A 274 -33.65 -14.45 -20.58
C ALA A 274 -34.98 -14.32 -21.32
N GLU A 275 -35.92 -13.54 -20.78
CA GLU A 275 -37.22 -13.29 -21.39
C GLU A 275 -37.08 -12.51 -22.72
N LEU A 276 -36.31 -11.41 -22.72
CA LEU A 276 -36.11 -10.58 -23.91
C LEU A 276 -35.37 -11.30 -25.04
N LEU A 277 -34.35 -12.10 -24.70
CA LEU A 277 -33.52 -12.83 -25.66
C LEU A 277 -34.03 -14.25 -25.92
N GLY A 278 -35.08 -14.72 -25.24
CA GLY A 278 -35.57 -16.08 -25.34
C GLY A 278 -34.47 -17.13 -25.14
N VAL A 279 -33.54 -16.85 -24.22
CA VAL A 279 -32.44 -17.75 -23.83
C VAL A 279 -32.75 -18.30 -22.44
N ASP A 280 -32.36 -19.53 -22.19
CA ASP A 280 -32.55 -20.15 -20.87
C ASP A 280 -31.75 -19.42 -19.78
N TYR A 281 -32.34 -19.33 -18.58
CA TYR A 281 -31.74 -18.65 -17.43
C TYR A 281 -30.38 -19.24 -17.06
N ASP A 282 -30.27 -20.57 -17.01
CA ASP A 282 -29.04 -21.24 -16.57
C ASP A 282 -27.90 -21.01 -17.56
N VAL A 283 -28.22 -20.92 -18.86
CA VAL A 283 -27.24 -20.61 -19.91
C VAL A 283 -26.70 -19.20 -19.75
N LEU A 284 -27.57 -18.21 -19.51
CA LEU A 284 -27.15 -16.83 -19.29
C LEU A 284 -26.40 -16.65 -17.97
N ALA A 285 -26.81 -17.36 -16.91
CA ALA A 285 -26.13 -17.35 -15.62
C ALA A 285 -24.70 -17.90 -15.71
N LEU A 286 -24.50 -19.00 -16.44
CA LEU A 286 -23.19 -19.58 -16.72
C LEU A 286 -22.31 -18.60 -17.52
N ASP A 287 -22.83 -18.01 -18.60
CA ASP A 287 -22.07 -17.08 -19.43
C ASP A 287 -21.67 -15.80 -18.67
N MET A 288 -22.57 -15.29 -17.81
CA MET A 288 -22.27 -14.12 -16.98
C MET A 288 -21.21 -14.45 -15.92
N THR A 289 -21.32 -15.58 -15.21
CA THR A 289 -20.32 -15.98 -14.19
C THR A 289 -18.95 -16.30 -14.80
N GLU A 290 -18.90 -16.91 -15.98
CA GLU A 290 -17.65 -17.15 -16.70
C GLU A 290 -17.01 -15.83 -17.17
N SER A 291 -17.83 -14.89 -17.64
CA SER A 291 -17.36 -13.56 -18.06
C SER A 291 -16.86 -12.72 -16.88
N GLU A 292 -17.55 -12.77 -15.73
CA GLU A 292 -17.11 -12.11 -14.50
C GLU A 292 -15.78 -12.69 -13.98
N SER A 293 -15.62 -14.03 -13.99
CA SER A 293 -14.38 -14.67 -13.55
C SER A 293 -13.21 -14.36 -14.47
N ARG A 294 -13.40 -14.37 -15.79
CA ARG A 294 -12.38 -13.90 -16.75
C ARG A 294 -12.04 -12.42 -16.57
N GLN A 295 -13.03 -11.56 -16.34
CA GLN A 295 -12.78 -10.13 -16.11
C GLN A 295 -12.06 -9.87 -14.79
N ARG A 296 -12.40 -10.60 -13.72
CA ARG A 296 -11.63 -10.55 -12.46
C ARG A 296 -10.19 -11.01 -12.67
N ALA A 297 -9.96 -12.06 -13.45
CA ALA A 297 -8.62 -12.56 -13.77
C ALA A 297 -7.80 -11.56 -14.61
N LEU A 298 -8.43 -10.83 -15.52
CA LEU A 298 -7.78 -9.80 -16.35
C LEU A 298 -7.51 -8.48 -15.60
N VAL A 299 -8.28 -8.19 -14.55
CA VAL A 299 -8.12 -7.00 -13.69
C VAL A 299 -7.16 -7.26 -12.52
N SER A 300 -6.89 -8.52 -12.21
CA SER A 300 -5.90 -8.95 -11.23
C SER A 300 -4.50 -8.98 -11.87
N ASP A 301 -3.44 -8.66 -11.12
CA ASP A 301 -2.06 -8.80 -11.60
C ASP A 301 -1.76 -10.26 -12.00
N PRO A 302 -1.00 -10.50 -13.08
CA PRO A 302 -0.81 -11.85 -13.61
C PRO A 302 0.05 -12.69 -12.67
N THR A 303 -0.56 -13.68 -12.02
CA THR A 303 0.17 -14.84 -11.50
C THR A 303 0.79 -15.62 -12.67
N PRO A 304 2.09 -15.96 -12.66
CA PRO A 304 2.70 -16.74 -13.72
C PRO A 304 2.08 -18.15 -13.76
N SER A 305 1.57 -18.51 -14.94
CA SER A 305 0.91 -19.78 -15.23
C SER A 305 1.86 -20.97 -15.13
N SER A 306 1.50 -21.97 -14.32
CA SER A 306 2.15 -23.29 -14.28
C SER A 306 1.87 -24.09 -15.55
N THR A 307 2.91 -24.75 -16.05
CA THR A 307 3.02 -25.54 -17.28
C THR A 307 2.04 -26.72 -17.36
N PRO A 308 1.54 -27.13 -18.56
CA PRO A 308 0.57 -28.23 -18.71
C PRO A 308 1.22 -29.62 -18.55
N PRO A 309 0.47 -30.64 -18.10
CA PRO A 309 1.01 -31.98 -17.81
C PRO A 309 1.18 -32.81 -19.09
N ALA A 310 2.32 -33.50 -19.22
CA ALA A 310 2.61 -34.45 -20.29
C ALA A 310 2.23 -35.88 -19.87
N LEU A 311 1.58 -36.61 -20.78
CA LEU A 311 1.16 -38.01 -20.64
C LEU A 311 2.37 -38.98 -20.73
N PRO A 312 2.36 -40.14 -20.04
CA PRO A 312 3.49 -41.07 -20.01
C PRO A 312 3.42 -42.16 -21.11
N GLU A 313 4.57 -42.51 -21.68
CA GLU A 313 4.76 -43.71 -22.50
C GLU A 313 5.58 -44.81 -21.76
N PRO A 314 5.41 -46.10 -22.13
CA PRO A 314 5.73 -47.24 -21.27
C PRO A 314 7.17 -47.75 -21.43
N GLY A 315 7.76 -48.20 -20.31
CA GLY A 315 9.14 -48.66 -20.23
C GLY A 315 9.38 -50.13 -20.61
N VAL A 316 10.66 -50.48 -20.80
CA VAL A 316 11.15 -51.87 -20.81
C VAL A 316 12.59 -51.95 -20.27
N ILE A 317 12.72 -52.51 -19.06
CA ILE A 317 13.67 -53.55 -18.56
C ILE A 317 15.16 -53.46 -18.96
N ALA A 318 16.03 -53.32 -17.94
CA ALA A 318 17.47 -53.55 -18.02
C ALA A 318 17.89 -54.89 -17.38
N ARG A 319 18.95 -55.52 -17.93
CA ARG A 319 19.71 -56.63 -17.33
C ARG A 319 21.23 -56.32 -17.42
N PRO A 320 22.08 -56.68 -16.43
CA PRO A 320 23.48 -56.21 -16.35
C PRO A 320 24.51 -57.38 -16.46
N PRO A 321 25.81 -57.24 -16.09
CA PRO A 321 26.90 -56.48 -16.74
C PRO A 321 28.21 -57.32 -16.92
N ALA A 322 29.30 -56.80 -17.54
CA ALA A 322 30.71 -57.15 -17.23
C ALA A 322 31.81 -56.38 -18.02
N ASN A 323 32.76 -55.77 -17.27
CA ASN A 323 34.23 -55.63 -17.39
C ASN A 323 35.04 -55.09 -18.61
N ALA A 324 35.77 -53.99 -18.32
CA ALA A 324 37.25 -53.74 -18.38
C ALA A 324 38.09 -53.58 -19.70
N SER A 325 38.52 -52.33 -19.95
CA SER A 325 39.88 -51.77 -20.28
C SER A 325 40.67 -52.14 -21.59
N PRO A 326 41.82 -51.49 -21.97
CA PRO A 326 42.04 -50.30 -22.88
C PRO A 326 43.17 -50.58 -23.97
N PRO A 327 44.07 -49.65 -24.44
CA PRO A 327 44.09 -48.26 -25.00
C PRO A 327 44.59 -48.20 -26.51
N THR A 328 44.83 -47.07 -27.24
CA THR A 328 46.15 -46.35 -27.39
C THR A 328 46.15 -45.27 -28.53
N THR A 329 46.66 -44.03 -28.23
CA THR A 329 47.37 -42.97 -29.05
C THR A 329 46.83 -42.44 -30.40
N GLY A 330 46.84 -41.14 -30.81
CA GLY A 330 47.38 -39.80 -30.44
C GLY A 330 47.33 -38.89 -31.72
N PRO A 331 47.85 -37.63 -31.84
CA PRO A 331 48.03 -36.49 -30.94
C PRO A 331 47.42 -35.12 -31.44
N ALA A 332 47.59 -34.07 -30.63
CA ALA A 332 47.05 -32.67 -30.59
C ALA A 332 47.71 -31.64 -31.56
N PRO A 333 47.61 -30.27 -31.43
CA PRO A 333 46.82 -29.33 -30.56
C PRO A 333 46.14 -28.16 -31.38
N THR A 334 45.41 -27.13 -30.87
CA THR A 334 45.62 -26.16 -29.78
C THR A 334 44.34 -25.34 -29.46
N ALA A 335 44.10 -25.13 -28.14
CA ALA A 335 43.53 -23.97 -27.39
C ALA A 335 42.16 -23.36 -27.82
N GLN A 336 41.18 -23.02 -26.97
CA GLN A 336 41.08 -22.68 -25.52
C GLN A 336 39.56 -22.41 -25.21
N PRO A 337 39.10 -22.16 -23.95
CA PRO A 337 38.88 -23.14 -22.90
C PRO A 337 37.45 -23.19 -22.29
N ALA A 338 37.18 -24.31 -21.62
CA ALA A 338 36.45 -24.47 -20.34
C ALA A 338 34.90 -24.33 -20.27
N SER A 339 34.22 -25.41 -20.67
CA SER A 339 33.21 -26.23 -19.95
C SER A 339 33.43 -26.42 -18.41
N PRO A 340 32.65 -27.25 -17.65
CA PRO A 340 31.21 -27.54 -17.62
C PRO A 340 30.62 -27.85 -16.20
N ALA A 341 29.32 -28.14 -16.17
CA ALA A 341 28.59 -29.25 -15.52
C ALA A 341 28.81 -29.63 -14.03
N SER A 342 27.67 -29.72 -13.34
CA SER A 342 27.38 -30.72 -12.30
C SER A 342 26.75 -31.97 -12.93
N PRO A 343 27.05 -33.19 -12.44
CA PRO A 343 26.22 -34.36 -12.65
C PRO A 343 25.41 -34.73 -11.40
N THR A 344 24.42 -35.56 -11.68
CA THR A 344 23.23 -35.94 -10.92
C THR A 344 23.45 -37.18 -10.05
N SER A 345 22.47 -37.43 -9.16
CA SER A 345 21.98 -38.74 -8.69
C SER A 345 22.67 -39.29 -7.42
N THR A 346 22.01 -39.93 -6.44
CA THR A 346 20.86 -40.85 -6.54
C THR A 346 20.23 -41.11 -5.15
N ARG A 347 18.89 -41.19 -5.13
CA ARG A 347 17.96 -42.05 -4.37
C ARG A 347 18.36 -42.75 -3.06
N GLU A 348 17.42 -42.72 -2.10
CA GLU A 348 16.61 -43.85 -1.56
C GLU A 348 15.52 -43.21 -0.66
N SER A 349 14.25 -43.02 -1.08
CA SER A 349 13.07 -43.91 -1.09
C SER A 349 12.79 -44.69 0.20
N ASP A 350 11.78 -44.22 0.96
CA ASP A 350 10.62 -44.98 1.48
C ASP A 350 9.58 -43.90 1.90
N ALA A 351 8.48 -43.68 1.17
CA ALA A 351 7.25 -44.47 1.15
C ALA A 351 6.52 -44.50 2.51
N ASP A 352 5.63 -43.52 2.73
CA ASP A 352 4.19 -43.72 2.97
C ASP A 352 3.57 -42.57 3.76
N ALA A 353 2.44 -42.09 3.24
CA ALA A 353 1.27 -41.50 3.90
C ALA A 353 0.81 -40.22 3.20
N ASN A 354 0.01 -40.46 2.17
CA ASN A 354 -0.96 -39.53 1.62
C ASN A 354 -2.00 -39.20 2.70
N GLU A 355 -2.12 -37.94 3.12
CA GLU A 355 -3.37 -37.27 3.53
C GLU A 355 -3.05 -35.88 4.12
N ALA A 356 -3.28 -34.83 3.33
CA ALA A 356 -3.60 -33.51 3.88
C ALA A 356 -5.06 -33.23 3.53
N GLY A 357 -5.94 -33.94 4.22
CA GLY A 357 -7.29 -33.44 4.47
C GLY A 357 -7.20 -32.13 5.26
N THR A 358 -8.16 -31.25 5.01
CA THR A 358 -8.61 -30.15 5.89
C THR A 358 -7.91 -30.12 7.25
N ALA A 359 -6.81 -29.36 7.34
CA ALA A 359 -6.12 -29.13 8.60
C ALA A 359 -7.03 -28.31 9.52
N SER A 360 -7.27 -28.84 10.71
CA SER A 360 -7.98 -28.11 11.76
C SER A 360 -7.14 -26.90 12.20
N PRO A 361 -7.77 -25.76 12.55
CA PRO A 361 -7.10 -24.50 12.91
C PRO A 361 -6.13 -24.60 14.11
N THR A 362 -6.08 -25.73 14.81
CA THR A 362 -5.24 -25.96 15.99
C THR A 362 -3.78 -26.30 15.69
N ALA A 363 -3.47 -26.85 14.51
CA ALA A 363 -2.08 -27.22 14.16
C ALA A 363 -1.23 -26.00 13.76
N ASP A 364 -1.85 -25.05 13.05
CA ASP A 364 -1.21 -23.80 12.63
C ASP A 364 -0.90 -22.90 13.83
N ASP A 365 -1.77 -22.86 14.84
CA ASP A 365 -1.56 -22.11 16.09
C ASP A 365 -0.33 -22.60 16.88
N HIS A 366 -0.05 -23.90 16.90
CA HIS A 366 1.11 -24.46 17.58
C HIS A 366 2.44 -24.14 16.86
N LEU A 367 2.42 -24.10 15.52
CA LEU A 367 3.58 -23.67 14.74
C LEU A 367 3.81 -22.17 14.91
N LEU A 368 2.76 -21.37 14.92
CA LEU A 368 2.82 -19.92 15.16
C LEU A 368 3.46 -19.58 16.50
N GLN A 369 3.07 -20.24 17.58
CA GLN A 369 3.67 -20.02 18.90
C GLN A 369 5.18 -20.31 18.94
N LYS A 370 5.68 -21.25 18.12
CA LYS A 370 7.12 -21.56 18.05
C LYS A 370 7.95 -20.48 17.34
N HIS A 371 7.32 -19.59 16.59
CA HIS A 371 7.96 -18.49 15.89
C HIS A 371 7.90 -17.16 16.66
N ILE A 372 7.16 -17.11 17.78
CA ILE A 372 6.98 -15.90 18.60
C ILE A 372 7.96 -15.91 19.77
N VAL A 373 9.00 -15.08 19.73
CA VAL A 373 9.99 -14.92 20.82
C VAL A 373 9.37 -14.18 22.03
N SER A 374 8.55 -13.17 21.77
CA SER A 374 7.73 -12.48 22.74
C SER A 374 6.51 -11.93 22.00
N PRO A 375 5.28 -12.11 22.49
CA PRO A 375 4.13 -11.44 21.92
C PRO A 375 4.35 -9.93 22.11
N ALA A 376 4.75 -9.25 21.04
CA ALA A 376 4.67 -7.81 21.02
C ALA A 376 3.20 -7.45 21.29
N PRO A 377 2.89 -6.50 22.20
CA PRO A 377 1.56 -5.95 22.34
C PRO A 377 1.28 -5.12 21.09
N THR A 378 1.13 -5.79 19.95
CA THR A 378 0.42 -5.25 18.81
C THR A 378 -1.02 -5.19 19.28
N THR A 379 -1.31 -4.09 19.98
CA THR A 379 -2.67 -3.80 20.44
C THR A 379 -3.59 -4.05 19.25
N GLU A 380 -4.69 -4.75 19.44
CA GLU A 380 -5.71 -4.97 18.40
C GLU A 380 -6.05 -3.65 17.69
N ARG A 381 -5.89 -2.53 18.40
CA ARG A 381 -5.88 -1.16 17.90
C ARG A 381 -4.88 -0.89 16.77
N LEU A 382 -3.60 -1.23 16.89
CA LEU A 382 -2.61 -1.03 15.83
C LEU A 382 -2.90 -1.88 14.58
N GLN A 383 -3.33 -3.12 14.75
CA GLN A 383 -3.79 -3.98 13.64
C GLN A 383 -5.07 -3.44 13.00
N SER A 384 -6.02 -2.93 13.81
CA SER A 384 -7.24 -2.28 13.32
C SER A 384 -6.94 -0.98 12.58
N ILE A 385 -5.93 -0.22 13.01
CA ILE A 385 -5.44 0.98 12.33
C ILE A 385 -4.75 0.59 11.02
N GLN A 386 -3.91 -0.45 10.99
CA GLN A 386 -3.28 -0.93 9.76
C GLN A 386 -4.30 -1.48 8.76
N ARG A 387 -5.33 -2.20 9.22
CA ARG A 387 -6.46 -2.64 8.38
C ARG A 387 -7.26 -1.44 7.87
N MET A 388 -7.59 -0.49 8.74
CA MET A 388 -8.29 0.73 8.35
C MET A 388 -7.48 1.60 7.37
N VAL A 389 -6.16 1.67 7.55
CA VAL A 389 -5.23 2.40 6.67
C VAL A 389 -5.06 1.68 5.33
N ALA A 390 -4.95 0.35 5.33
CA ALA A 390 -4.92 -0.46 4.10
C ALA A 390 -6.26 -0.38 3.33
N ASP A 391 -7.38 -0.43 4.04
CA ASP A 391 -8.74 -0.25 3.47
C ASP A 391 -8.94 1.17 2.91
N GLN A 392 -8.33 2.19 3.52
CA GLN A 392 -8.40 3.59 3.08
C GLN A 392 -7.42 3.93 1.93
N LEU A 393 -6.22 3.33 1.92
CA LEU A 393 -5.19 3.57 0.91
C LEU A 393 -5.27 2.61 -0.29
N GLY A 394 -5.98 1.48 -0.15
CA GLY A 394 -6.10 0.45 -1.17
C GLY A 394 -4.85 -0.44 -1.31
N ASP A 395 -3.96 -0.44 -0.32
CA ASP A 395 -2.87 -1.42 -0.24
C ASP A 395 -3.44 -2.81 0.09
N ALA A 396 -2.76 -3.87 -0.35
CA ALA A 396 -3.11 -5.22 0.10
C ALA A 396 -3.11 -5.25 1.64
N LEU A 397 -4.18 -5.78 2.25
CA LEU A 397 -4.22 -6.02 3.69
C LEU A 397 -2.90 -6.67 4.08
N PRO A 398 -2.11 -6.08 5.01
CA PRO A 398 -0.90 -6.73 5.50
C PRO A 398 -1.32 -8.15 5.90
N PRO A 399 -0.69 -9.21 5.35
CA PRO A 399 -1.13 -10.55 5.64
C PRO A 399 -1.21 -10.72 7.17
N ASP A 400 -2.28 -11.35 7.63
CA ASP A 400 -2.53 -11.53 9.07
C ASP A 400 -1.25 -12.04 9.72
N PHE A 401 -0.87 -11.57 10.92
CA PHE A 401 0.41 -11.94 11.53
C PHE A 401 0.59 -13.47 11.55
N SER A 402 -0.50 -14.23 11.71
CA SER A 402 -0.56 -15.68 11.54
C SER A 402 -0.15 -16.15 10.12
N ALA A 403 -0.83 -15.66 9.09
CA ALA A 403 -0.52 -15.96 7.70
C ALA A 403 0.88 -15.47 7.29
N ASN A 404 1.29 -14.29 7.75
CA ASN A 404 2.58 -13.68 7.47
C ASN A 404 3.71 -14.40 8.20
N VAL A 405 3.60 -14.82 9.45
CA VAL A 405 4.68 -15.56 10.13
C VAL A 405 4.90 -16.93 9.49
N LEU A 406 3.83 -17.56 9.00
CA LEU A 406 3.92 -18.85 8.29
C LEU A 406 4.32 -18.70 6.81
N GLN A 407 4.16 -17.51 6.19
CA GLN A 407 4.51 -17.22 4.79
C GLN A 407 5.75 -16.33 4.59
N SER A 408 6.17 -15.58 5.61
CA SER A 408 7.23 -14.57 5.60
C SER A 408 7.93 -14.57 6.98
N ILE A 409 9.19 -14.99 7.09
CA ILE A 409 10.33 -14.44 6.39
C ILE A 409 11.26 -15.60 6.01
N PRO A 410 11.23 -16.10 4.75
CA PRO A 410 12.30 -16.95 4.26
C PRO A 410 13.54 -16.08 4.08
N VAL A 411 14.42 -16.01 5.09
CA VAL A 411 15.79 -15.55 4.84
C VAL A 411 16.56 -16.73 4.27
N GLN A 412 16.26 -17.06 3.01
CA GLN A 412 16.91 -18.13 2.28
C GLN A 412 18.39 -17.81 2.11
N ALA A 413 19.20 -18.30 3.03
CA ALA A 413 20.64 -18.37 2.89
C ALA A 413 21.02 -19.77 2.42
N GLY A 414 21.57 -19.86 1.21
CA GLY A 414 22.14 -21.11 0.68
C GLY A 414 23.42 -21.51 1.42
N GLY A 415 23.77 -22.79 1.34
CA GLY A 415 24.92 -23.38 2.04
C GLY A 415 24.73 -24.89 2.15
N LEU A 416 25.61 -25.56 2.92
CA LEU A 416 25.46 -27.00 3.17
C LEU A 416 24.15 -27.30 3.92
N TYR A 417 23.72 -26.36 4.76
CA TYR A 417 22.44 -26.40 5.49
C TYR A 417 21.62 -25.15 5.16
N PRO A 418 20.71 -25.23 4.15
CA PRO A 418 19.86 -24.11 3.77
C PRO A 418 19.01 -23.61 4.94
N ILE A 419 19.00 -22.29 5.15
CA ILE A 419 18.20 -21.66 6.22
C ILE A 419 16.87 -21.23 5.61
N SER A 420 15.77 -21.85 6.04
CA SER A 420 14.42 -21.40 5.69
C SER A 420 13.79 -20.55 6.78
N ASP A 421 14.21 -20.75 8.04
CA ASP A 421 13.76 -19.99 9.20
C ASP A 421 14.91 -19.84 10.22
N VAL A 422 15.08 -18.64 10.78
CA VAL A 422 16.14 -18.35 11.76
C VAL A 422 15.81 -18.87 13.15
N TRP A 423 14.54 -18.85 13.55
CA TRP A 423 14.05 -19.07 14.91
C TRP A 423 13.53 -20.48 15.17
N TYR A 424 12.81 -21.05 14.20
CA TYR A 424 12.25 -22.40 14.27
C TYR A 424 13.37 -23.44 14.20
N ILE A 425 13.39 -24.34 15.19
CA ILE A 425 14.30 -25.48 15.24
C ILE A 425 13.45 -26.72 15.08
N ASP A 426 13.71 -27.47 14.01
CA ASP A 426 13.02 -28.73 13.77
C ASP A 426 13.37 -29.76 14.86
N ALA A 427 12.41 -30.59 15.23
CA ALA A 427 12.61 -31.61 16.26
C ALA A 427 13.74 -32.60 15.90
N SER A 428 14.00 -32.82 14.61
CA SER A 428 15.13 -33.64 14.16
C SER A 428 16.49 -32.96 14.40
N LEU A 429 16.57 -31.64 14.51
CA LEU A 429 17.81 -30.90 14.75
C LEU A 429 18.03 -30.60 16.25
N ASP A 430 17.00 -30.74 17.08
CA ASP A 430 17.00 -30.33 18.49
C ASP A 430 17.71 -31.33 19.43
N THR A 431 18.91 -31.77 19.08
CA THR A 431 19.79 -32.58 19.94
C THR A 431 21.18 -31.94 20.05
N PRO A 432 21.87 -32.04 21.20
CA PRO A 432 23.15 -31.35 21.42
C PRO A 432 24.20 -31.62 20.33
N GLU A 433 24.35 -32.87 19.91
CA GLU A 433 25.33 -33.28 18.90
C GLU A 433 25.02 -32.67 17.52
N ARG A 434 23.75 -32.68 17.12
CA ARG A 434 23.31 -32.13 15.84
C ARG A 434 23.42 -30.61 15.83
N LEU A 435 23.07 -29.94 16.92
CA LEU A 435 23.21 -28.49 17.06
C LEU A 435 24.69 -28.08 16.93
N ARG A 436 25.62 -28.77 17.60
CA ARG A 436 27.07 -28.48 17.50
C ARG A 436 27.60 -28.60 16.07
N ILE A 437 27.20 -29.65 15.33
CA ILE A 437 27.58 -29.83 13.92
C ILE A 437 27.11 -28.66 13.05
N HIS A 438 25.86 -28.23 13.21
CA HIS A 438 25.31 -27.14 12.41
C HIS A 438 25.93 -25.78 12.79
N VAL A 439 26.17 -25.53 14.08
CA VAL A 439 26.86 -24.32 14.56
C VAL A 439 28.27 -24.23 13.98
N ALA A 440 29.03 -25.31 14.01
CA ALA A 440 30.38 -25.36 13.44
C ALA A 440 30.39 -25.11 11.92
N GLN A 441 29.44 -25.72 11.21
CA GLN A 441 29.31 -25.51 9.77
C GLN A 441 28.96 -24.05 9.42
N PHE A 442 28.06 -23.41 10.16
CA PHE A 442 27.76 -21.99 9.94
C PHE A 442 28.98 -21.11 10.25
N ALA A 443 29.76 -21.40 11.28
CA ALA A 443 30.99 -20.67 11.57
C ALA A 443 31.99 -20.77 10.41
N ARG A 444 32.14 -21.96 9.82
CA ARG A 444 32.99 -22.20 8.64
C ARG A 444 32.52 -21.41 7.42
N GLU A 445 31.23 -21.43 7.13
CA GLU A 445 30.65 -20.69 6.00
C GLU A 445 30.73 -19.16 6.18
N ILE A 446 30.67 -18.65 7.40
CA ILE A 446 30.90 -17.23 7.69
C ILE A 446 32.38 -16.87 7.50
N ALA A 447 33.30 -17.74 7.94
CA ALA A 447 34.74 -17.52 7.78
C ALA A 447 35.19 -17.59 6.31
N ASP A 448 34.52 -18.38 5.47
CA ASP A 448 34.79 -18.51 4.04
C ASP A 448 34.61 -17.18 3.27
N GLU A 449 33.73 -16.27 3.73
CA GLU A 449 33.61 -14.93 3.12
C GLU A 449 34.90 -14.13 3.19
N ALA A 450 35.72 -14.38 4.22
CA ALA A 450 37.05 -13.82 4.37
C ALA A 450 38.17 -14.78 3.94
N ARG A 451 37.82 -15.94 3.36
CA ARG A 451 38.74 -17.04 2.98
C ARG A 451 39.51 -17.62 4.17
N LEU A 452 38.81 -17.79 5.30
CA LEU A 452 39.37 -18.29 6.57
C LEU A 452 38.64 -19.53 7.10
N ASP A 453 37.95 -20.27 6.24
CA ASP A 453 37.24 -21.50 6.58
C ASP A 453 38.16 -22.56 7.21
N GLU A 454 39.41 -22.64 6.76
CA GLU A 454 40.46 -23.51 7.34
C GLU A 454 40.83 -23.15 8.79
N CYS A 455 40.42 -21.98 9.28
CA CYS A 455 40.66 -21.56 10.65
C CYS A 455 39.62 -22.08 11.66
N ILE A 456 38.59 -22.80 11.20
CA ILE A 456 37.50 -23.28 12.03
C ILE A 456 37.62 -24.79 12.25
N ASP A 457 37.99 -25.17 13.48
CA ASP A 457 38.11 -26.56 13.91
C ASP A 457 36.83 -27.00 14.64
N ASP A 458 36.28 -28.18 14.27
CA ASP A 458 35.10 -28.76 14.91
C ASP A 458 35.45 -29.24 16.33
N ARG A 459 34.56 -28.98 17.30
CA ARG A 459 34.75 -29.34 18.70
C ARG A 459 33.54 -30.10 19.26
N PRO A 460 33.77 -31.17 20.04
CA PRO A 460 32.68 -31.89 20.71
C PRO A 460 32.13 -31.10 21.91
N ASP A 461 32.88 -30.14 22.43
CA ASP A 461 32.60 -29.31 23.59
C ASP A 461 32.16 -27.88 23.22
N GLY A 462 31.58 -27.17 24.20
CA GLY A 462 31.04 -25.83 24.00
C GLY A 462 29.95 -25.80 22.93
N ILE A 463 29.98 -24.77 22.08
CA ILE A 463 28.98 -24.58 21.02
C ILE A 463 29.28 -25.36 19.73
N GLY A 464 30.40 -26.07 19.64
CA GLY A 464 30.70 -26.97 18.52
C GLY A 464 31.92 -26.63 17.66
N PHE A 465 32.60 -25.49 17.89
CA PHE A 465 33.80 -25.12 17.13
C PHE A 465 34.81 -24.29 17.96
N ALA A 466 36.02 -24.17 17.44
CA ALA A 466 37.00 -23.16 17.85
C ALA A 466 37.75 -22.57 16.66
N CYS A 467 38.26 -21.35 16.84
CA CYS A 467 39.09 -20.65 15.88
C CYS A 467 40.58 -20.90 16.16
N ARG A 468 41.35 -21.16 15.10
CA ARG A 468 42.83 -21.21 15.13
C ARG A 468 43.43 -19.90 14.63
N ALA A 469 44.62 -19.57 15.11
CA ALA A 469 45.38 -18.43 14.59
C ALA A 469 45.72 -18.62 13.11
N TYR A 470 45.38 -17.64 12.29
CA TYR A 470 45.77 -17.63 10.88
C TYR A 470 47.26 -17.27 10.74
N ALA A 471 47.96 -17.95 9.83
CA ALA A 471 49.41 -17.79 9.68
C ALA A 471 49.83 -16.47 9.01
N GLN A 472 48.92 -15.82 8.29
CA GLN A 472 49.14 -14.57 7.55
C GLN A 472 48.24 -13.46 8.11
N ASP A 473 48.42 -12.21 7.70
CA ASP A 473 47.50 -11.12 8.08
C ASP A 473 46.21 -11.23 7.25
N PRO A 474 45.05 -11.57 7.84
CA PRO A 474 43.82 -11.84 7.10
C PRO A 474 43.10 -10.57 6.60
N GLY A 475 43.77 -9.41 6.69
CA GLY A 475 43.19 -8.11 6.37
C GLY A 475 42.11 -7.68 7.37
N PRO A 476 41.60 -6.44 7.26
CA PRO A 476 40.68 -5.88 8.25
C PRO A 476 39.38 -6.69 8.43
N LEU A 477 38.76 -7.13 7.31
CA LEU A 477 37.53 -7.93 7.34
C LEU A 477 37.78 -9.29 8.00
N GLY A 478 38.81 -10.02 7.56
CA GLY A 478 39.12 -11.34 8.11
C GLY A 478 39.49 -11.31 9.59
N ARG A 479 40.22 -10.27 10.04
CA ARG A 479 40.49 -10.06 11.48
C ARG A 479 39.19 -9.87 12.27
N ALA A 480 38.27 -9.06 11.77
CA ALA A 480 36.99 -8.80 12.44
C ALA A 480 36.10 -10.05 12.49
N VAL A 481 36.00 -10.80 11.39
CA VAL A 481 35.24 -12.06 11.31
C VAL A 481 35.80 -13.10 12.28
N LEU A 482 37.12 -13.32 12.26
CA LEU A 482 37.76 -14.32 13.10
C LEU A 482 37.69 -13.96 14.59
N ALA A 483 37.85 -12.68 14.94
CA ALA A 483 37.67 -12.20 16.30
C ALA A 483 36.22 -12.37 16.80
N LEU A 484 35.22 -12.13 15.94
CA LEU A 484 33.82 -12.36 16.27
C LEU A 484 33.57 -13.85 16.56
N LEU A 485 33.97 -14.74 15.66
CA LEU A 485 33.75 -16.18 15.81
C LEU A 485 34.50 -16.74 17.03
N ALA A 486 35.72 -16.29 17.30
CA ALA A 486 36.48 -16.66 18.49
C ALA A 486 35.77 -16.21 19.78
N CYS A 487 35.24 -14.98 19.81
CA CYS A 487 34.45 -14.52 20.95
C CYS A 487 33.19 -15.38 21.16
N LEU A 488 32.53 -15.79 20.08
CA LEU A 488 31.31 -16.62 20.15
C LEU A 488 31.59 -18.04 20.68
N SER A 489 32.74 -18.63 20.32
CA SER A 489 33.18 -19.93 20.87
C SER A 489 33.71 -19.84 22.31
N GLY A 490 33.78 -18.64 22.89
CA GLY A 490 34.29 -18.39 24.24
C GLY A 490 35.81 -18.23 24.32
N GLN A 491 36.51 -18.11 23.20
CA GLN A 491 37.94 -17.82 23.13
C GLN A 491 38.22 -16.32 23.24
N GLN A 492 39.41 -15.96 23.72
CA GLN A 492 39.88 -14.58 23.66
C GLN A 492 40.47 -14.30 22.27
N PRO A 493 40.31 -13.11 21.68
CA PRO A 493 40.93 -12.79 20.39
C PRO A 493 42.47 -12.93 20.43
N ALA A 494 43.08 -12.74 21.60
CA ALA A 494 44.49 -13.02 21.86
C ALA A 494 44.89 -14.49 21.58
N ASP A 495 44.00 -15.45 21.84
CA ASP A 495 44.23 -16.89 21.57
C ASP A 495 44.38 -17.16 20.07
N VAL A 496 43.87 -16.25 19.24
CA VAL A 496 43.90 -16.30 17.78
C VAL A 496 44.89 -15.27 17.20
N ARG A 497 45.72 -14.65 18.05
CA ARG A 497 46.72 -13.62 17.72
C ARG A 497 46.12 -12.32 17.16
N LEU A 498 44.94 -11.93 17.65
CA LEU A 498 44.25 -10.69 17.27
C LEU A 498 44.29 -9.67 18.42
N ASP A 499 44.24 -8.38 18.09
CA ASP A 499 44.20 -7.29 19.06
C ASP A 499 42.75 -7.01 19.51
N ASN A 500 42.49 -7.19 20.81
CA ASN A 500 41.20 -6.95 21.45
C ASN A 500 40.70 -5.50 21.26
N GLY A 501 41.60 -4.51 21.24
CA GLY A 501 41.23 -3.10 21.12
C GLY A 501 40.72 -2.73 19.72
N GLN A 502 41.30 -3.36 18.70
CA GLN A 502 40.94 -3.12 17.30
C GLN A 502 39.61 -3.77 16.93
N PHE A 503 39.27 -4.92 17.52
CA PHE A 503 38.00 -5.61 17.29
C PHE A 503 36.78 -4.74 17.65
N VAL A 504 36.81 -4.06 18.80
CA VAL A 504 35.68 -3.21 19.26
C VAL A 504 35.41 -2.07 18.27
N ILE A 505 36.46 -1.55 17.64
CA ILE A 505 36.37 -0.50 16.62
C ILE A 505 35.80 -1.07 15.33
N ASP A 506 36.29 -2.23 14.90
CA ASP A 506 35.96 -2.86 13.62
C ASP A 506 34.57 -3.55 13.61
N LEU A 507 33.97 -3.83 14.77
CA LEU A 507 32.67 -4.49 14.88
C LEU A 507 31.53 -3.70 14.21
N SER A 508 31.57 -2.37 14.32
CA SER A 508 30.58 -1.49 13.67
C SER A 508 30.69 -1.52 12.13
N ALA A 509 31.91 -1.62 11.62
CA ALA A 509 32.18 -1.80 10.20
C ALA A 509 31.74 -3.19 9.72
N LEU A 510 32.00 -4.24 10.51
CA LEU A 510 31.64 -5.62 10.20
C LEU A 510 30.11 -5.84 10.11
N LEU A 511 29.35 -5.30 11.07
CA LEU A 511 27.91 -5.58 11.16
C LEU A 511 27.05 -4.67 10.28
N HIS A 512 27.40 -3.39 10.16
CA HIS A 512 26.55 -2.41 9.47
C HIS A 512 27.29 -1.55 8.44
N GLY A 513 28.59 -1.78 8.22
CA GLY A 513 29.39 -1.10 7.18
C GLY A 513 29.81 0.34 7.52
N GLN A 514 29.81 0.72 8.81
CA GLN A 514 30.16 2.07 9.23
C GLN A 514 31.62 2.40 8.85
N GLY A 515 31.81 3.48 8.06
CA GLY A 515 33.12 3.94 7.58
C GLY A 515 33.58 3.33 6.25
N ASP A 516 33.27 2.05 6.01
CA ASP A 516 33.61 1.35 4.75
C ASP A 516 32.65 0.18 4.52
N ALA A 517 31.74 0.34 3.55
CA ALA A 517 30.71 -0.66 3.23
C ALA A 517 31.31 -1.98 2.70
N THR A 518 32.56 -1.97 2.21
CA THR A 518 33.23 -3.18 1.71
C THR A 518 33.74 -4.11 2.81
N ARG A 519 33.69 -3.66 4.08
CA ARG A 519 34.09 -4.42 5.26
C ARG A 519 32.91 -5.04 6.02
N ARG A 520 31.71 -4.97 5.45
CA ARG A 520 30.50 -5.54 6.05
C ARG A 520 30.34 -7.01 5.66
N LEU A 521 29.80 -7.82 6.56
CA LEU A 521 29.30 -9.16 6.22
C LEU A 521 28.25 -9.08 5.11
N SER A 522 28.20 -10.10 4.26
CA SER A 522 27.07 -10.23 3.33
C SER A 522 25.78 -10.51 4.10
N ASP A 523 24.64 -10.18 3.50
CA ASP A 523 23.34 -10.50 4.09
C ASP A 523 23.18 -12.02 4.30
N THR A 524 23.80 -12.84 3.44
CA THR A 524 23.85 -14.30 3.58
C THR A 524 24.63 -14.75 4.82
N ALA A 525 25.82 -14.21 5.07
CA ALA A 525 26.58 -14.53 6.29
C ALA A 525 25.92 -13.97 7.55
N LEU A 526 25.27 -12.82 7.46
CA LEU A 526 24.54 -12.23 8.59
C LEU A 526 23.40 -13.15 9.04
N VAL A 527 22.71 -13.80 8.09
CA VAL A 527 21.65 -14.78 8.38
C VAL A 527 22.20 -16.04 9.01
N LYS A 528 23.34 -16.54 8.50
CA LYS A 528 24.06 -17.66 9.09
C LYS A 528 24.52 -17.33 10.51
N LEU A 529 24.96 -16.10 10.77
CA LEU A 529 25.34 -15.63 12.10
C LEU A 529 24.16 -15.64 13.07
N PHE A 530 23.00 -15.13 12.66
CA PHE A 530 21.80 -15.17 13.50
C PHE A 530 21.33 -16.61 13.76
N ARG A 531 21.38 -17.48 12.74
CA ARG A 531 21.05 -18.89 12.89
C ARG A 531 22.01 -19.60 13.84
N LEU A 532 23.31 -19.35 13.71
CA LEU A 532 24.35 -19.84 14.62
C LEU A 532 24.03 -19.47 16.07
N LEU A 533 23.76 -18.18 16.34
CA LEU A 533 23.40 -17.70 17.67
C LEU A 533 22.13 -18.38 18.22
N ARG A 534 21.11 -18.59 17.38
CA ARG A 534 19.88 -19.26 17.79
C ARG A 534 20.12 -20.71 18.22
N LEU A 535 20.89 -21.46 17.43
CA LEU A 535 21.22 -22.85 17.72
C LEU A 535 22.14 -22.98 18.94
N ALA A 536 23.14 -22.10 19.07
CA ALA A 536 24.02 -22.05 20.23
C ALA A 536 23.25 -21.78 21.53
N ARG A 537 22.28 -20.85 21.52
CA ARG A 537 21.41 -20.61 22.68
C ARG A 537 20.57 -21.84 23.05
N ARG A 538 19.97 -22.49 22.05
CA ARG A 538 19.19 -23.73 22.29
C ARG A 538 20.04 -24.83 22.89
N LEU A 539 21.26 -25.00 22.38
CA LEU A 539 22.22 -25.98 22.89
C LEU A 539 22.53 -25.73 24.37
N LEU A 540 22.78 -24.47 24.75
CA LEU A 540 23.02 -24.11 26.16
C LEU A 540 21.79 -24.34 27.04
N ASP A 541 20.57 -24.08 26.53
CA ASP A 541 19.33 -24.37 27.27
C ASP A 541 19.15 -25.88 27.51
N LEU A 542 19.51 -26.72 26.53
CA LEU A 542 19.46 -28.19 26.65
C LEU A 542 20.52 -28.73 27.62
N ASP A 543 21.75 -28.21 27.55
CA ASP A 543 22.83 -28.59 28.45
C ASP A 543 22.53 -28.19 29.90
N ALA A 544 21.88 -27.04 30.13
CA ALA A 544 21.42 -26.60 31.45
C ALA A 544 20.25 -27.45 32.00
N GLY A 545 19.26 -27.77 31.16
CA GLY A 545 18.12 -28.60 31.56
C GLY A 545 18.49 -30.06 31.87
N ALA A 546 19.51 -30.60 31.18
CA ALA A 546 20.07 -31.92 31.48
C ALA A 546 20.80 -31.95 32.84
N ALA A 547 21.37 -30.82 33.28
CA ALA A 547 22.01 -30.71 34.59
C ALA A 547 20.98 -30.63 35.74
N ASP A 548 19.85 -29.94 35.54
CA ASP A 548 18.77 -29.82 36.54
C ASP A 548 17.91 -31.09 36.69
N ALA A 549 17.74 -31.88 35.62
CA ALA A 549 16.99 -33.16 35.67
C ALA A 549 17.79 -34.32 36.32
N GLY A 550 19.06 -34.09 36.62
CA GLY A 550 19.99 -35.07 37.21
C GLY A 550 20.18 -34.96 38.72
N THR A 551 19.44 -34.08 39.41
CA THR A 551 19.35 -33.99 40.88
C THR A 551 17.99 -34.42 41.37
#